data_AF-A0A518DRP8-F1
#
_entry.id   AF-A0A518DRP8-F1
#
_cell.length_a   1.000
_cell.length_b   1.000
_cell.length_c   1.000
_cell.angle_alpha   90.00
_cell.angle_beta   90.00
_cell.angle_gamma   90.00
#
_symmetry.space_group_name_H-M   'P 1'
#
loop_
_entity.id
_entity.type
_entity.pdbx_description
1 polymer ?
#
loop_
_entity_poly.entity_id
_entity_poly.type
_entity_poly.pdbx_seq_one_letter_code
_entity_poly.pdbx_strand_id
1 'polypeptide(L)'
;MTRRIYRFDFPAHVDIKDVQASMVLALFAVESLYGRARIRLEAGQYIDREAKSCVIDADTEVGTDLARLFTGFLSREYGDDGFRVSSVETSVRHTSQPSSATNRQASTFCD
;
A
#
# COMPACT_ATOMS: atom_id res chain seq x y z
N MET A 1 -7.28 0.18 17.25
CA MET A 1 -7.22 -0.87 16.21
C MET A 1 -5.92 -0.68 15.46
N THR A 2 -4.98 -1.59 15.66
CA THR A 2 -3.69 -1.65 14.95
C THR A 2 -3.94 -2.33 13.61
N ARG A 3 -3.59 -1.66 12.51
CA ARG A 3 -3.63 -2.28 11.18
C ARG A 3 -2.29 -2.91 10.86
N ARG A 4 -2.30 -4.16 10.39
CA ARG A 4 -1.12 -4.87 9.90
C ARG A 4 -0.95 -4.58 8.41
N ILE A 5 0.07 -3.81 8.09
CA ILE A 5 0.44 -3.49 6.71
C ILE A 5 1.77 -4.15 6.41
N TYR A 6 1.88 -4.82 5.26
CA TYR A 6 3.18 -5.21 4.71
C TYR A 6 3.64 -4.19 3.70
N ARG A 7 4.82 -3.63 3.91
CA ARG A 7 5.50 -2.70 3.01
C ARG A 7 6.62 -3.44 2.28
N PHE A 8 6.64 -3.28 0.98
CA PHE A 8 7.67 -3.78 0.07
C PHE A 8 8.45 -2.59 -0.47
N ASP A 9 9.76 -2.58 -0.29
CA ASP A 9 10.65 -1.58 -0.85
C ASP A 9 11.54 -2.24 -1.91
N PHE A 10 11.68 -1.56 -3.06
CA PHE A 10 12.40 -2.08 -4.22
C PHE A 10 13.67 -1.27 -4.49
N PRO A 11 14.83 -1.92 -4.72
CA PRO A 11 16.06 -1.26 -5.06
C PRO A 11 16.00 -0.63 -6.47
N ALA A 12 16.94 0.27 -6.76
CA ALA A 12 16.91 1.07 -7.98
C ALA A 12 16.92 0.24 -9.28
N HIS A 13 17.54 -0.95 -9.27
CA HIS A 13 17.67 -1.83 -10.43
C HIS A 13 16.38 -2.59 -10.78
N VAL A 14 15.39 -2.61 -9.89
CA VAL A 14 14.08 -3.23 -10.15
C VAL A 14 13.18 -2.20 -10.84
N ASP A 15 12.59 -2.59 -11.97
CA ASP A 15 11.58 -1.76 -12.66
C ASP A 15 10.24 -1.91 -11.93
N ILE A 16 9.68 -0.78 -11.51
CA ILE A 16 8.41 -0.74 -10.80
C ILE A 16 7.24 -1.18 -11.69
N LYS A 17 7.39 -1.14 -13.02
CA LYS A 17 6.39 -1.67 -13.96
C LYS A 17 6.29 -3.18 -13.89
N ASP A 18 7.42 -3.86 -13.76
CA ASP A 18 7.47 -5.31 -13.67
C ASP A 18 6.92 -5.76 -12.30
N VAL A 19 7.29 -5.06 -11.21
CA VAL A 19 6.66 -5.22 -9.89
C VAL A 19 5.12 -5.06 -9.96
N GLN A 20 4.64 -4.06 -10.69
CA GLN A 20 3.20 -3.86 -10.88
C GLN A 20 2.56 -5.04 -11.65
N ALA A 21 3.26 -5.63 -12.62
CA ALA A 21 2.80 -6.82 -13.32
C ALA A 21 2.71 -8.03 -12.35
N SER A 22 3.71 -8.24 -11.48
CA SER A 22 3.68 -9.30 -10.46
C SER A 22 2.55 -9.09 -9.46
N MET A 23 2.21 -7.83 -9.11
CA MET A 23 1.04 -7.51 -8.28
C MET A 23 -0.27 -7.88 -8.97
N VAL A 24 -0.42 -7.56 -10.26
CA VAL A 24 -1.61 -7.94 -11.04
C VAL A 24 -1.75 -9.47 -11.10
N LEU A 25 -0.63 -10.19 -11.29
CA LEU A 25 -0.64 -11.65 -11.28
C LEU A 25 -1.06 -12.20 -9.91
N ALA A 26 -0.58 -11.62 -8.80
CA ALA A 26 -1.00 -11.98 -7.46
C ALA A 26 -2.50 -11.76 -7.24
N LEU A 27 -3.05 -10.64 -7.72
CA LEU A 27 -4.48 -10.35 -7.67
C LEU A 27 -5.32 -11.37 -8.46
N PHE A 28 -4.88 -11.81 -9.63
CA PHE A 28 -5.59 -12.87 -10.37
C PHE A 28 -5.55 -14.22 -9.65
N ALA A 29 -4.41 -14.56 -9.04
CA ALA A 29 -4.29 -15.79 -8.27
C ALA A 29 -5.24 -15.77 -7.06
N VAL A 30 -5.24 -14.69 -6.27
CA VAL A 30 -6.13 -14.57 -5.11
C VAL A 30 -7.60 -14.41 -5.50
N GLU A 31 -7.92 -13.79 -6.65
CA GLU A 31 -9.28 -13.76 -7.21
C GLU A 31 -9.80 -15.17 -7.54
N SER A 32 -8.93 -16.07 -7.97
CA SER A 32 -9.30 -17.46 -8.25
C SER A 32 -9.63 -18.26 -6.98
N LEU A 33 -9.13 -17.82 -5.82
CA LEU A 33 -9.40 -18.44 -4.51
C LEU A 33 -10.69 -17.90 -3.88
N TYR A 34 -10.91 -16.59 -3.97
CA TYR A 34 -11.93 -15.90 -3.17
C TYR A 34 -13.05 -15.24 -3.98
N GLY A 35 -12.89 -15.15 -5.30
CA GLY A 35 -13.81 -14.45 -6.18
C GLY A 35 -13.64 -12.93 -6.16
N ARG A 36 -14.08 -12.31 -7.26
CA ARG A 36 -13.87 -10.88 -7.54
C ARG A 36 -14.48 -9.94 -6.51
N ALA A 37 -15.65 -10.28 -5.98
CA ALA A 37 -16.35 -9.42 -5.03
C ALA A 37 -15.56 -9.27 -3.72
N ARG A 38 -15.03 -10.39 -3.19
CA ARG A 38 -14.28 -10.40 -1.93
C ARG A 38 -12.92 -9.69 -2.08
N ILE A 39 -12.23 -9.90 -3.21
CA ILE A 39 -10.99 -9.18 -3.55
C ILE A 39 -11.18 -7.66 -3.49
N ARG A 40 -12.25 -7.15 -4.11
CA ARG A 40 -12.50 -5.70 -4.17
C ARG A 40 -12.70 -5.05 -2.79
N LEU A 41 -13.15 -5.83 -1.80
CA LEU A 41 -13.42 -5.34 -0.45
C LEU A 41 -12.23 -5.55 0.49
N GLU A 42 -11.48 -6.64 0.31
CA GLU A 42 -10.51 -7.12 1.30
C GLU A 42 -9.05 -7.06 0.84
N ALA A 43 -8.77 -6.91 -0.47
CA ALA A 43 -7.42 -6.89 -1.04
C ALA A 43 -6.86 -5.45 -1.17
N GLY A 44 -6.80 -4.73 -0.05
CA GLY A 44 -6.25 -3.37 -0.03
C GLY A 44 -4.78 -3.36 -0.40
N GLN A 45 -4.42 -2.68 -1.49
CA GLN A 45 -3.02 -2.50 -1.90
C GLN A 45 -2.81 -1.13 -2.52
N TYR A 46 -1.57 -0.64 -2.46
CA TYR A 46 -1.16 0.57 -3.14
C TYR A 46 0.29 0.47 -3.61
N ILE A 47 0.58 0.97 -4.81
CA ILE A 47 1.94 1.08 -5.36
C ILE A 47 2.30 2.56 -5.50
N ASP A 48 3.37 2.95 -4.83
CA ASP A 48 4.03 4.23 -5.02
C ASP A 48 5.16 4.07 -6.03
N ARG A 49 4.96 4.63 -7.22
CA ARG A 49 5.95 4.54 -8.31
C ARG A 49 7.16 5.44 -8.09
N GLU A 50 6.98 6.56 -7.40
CA GLU A 50 8.05 7.51 -7.15
C GLU A 50 8.96 6.99 -6.03
N ALA A 51 8.36 6.51 -4.93
CA ALA A 51 9.10 5.92 -3.83
C ALA A 51 9.58 4.48 -4.10
N LYS A 52 9.24 3.90 -5.27
CA LYS A 52 9.48 2.48 -5.61
C LYS A 52 9.13 1.55 -4.44
N SER A 53 7.91 1.68 -3.96
CA SER A 53 7.41 0.86 -2.85
C SER A 53 5.96 0.45 -3.10
N CYS A 54 5.53 -0.61 -2.42
CA CYS A 54 4.12 -0.94 -2.35
C CYS A 54 3.72 -1.39 -0.95
N VAL A 55 2.44 -1.26 -0.66
CA VAL A 55 1.85 -1.67 0.60
C VAL A 55 0.66 -2.57 0.36
N ILE A 56 0.50 -3.57 1.21
CA ILE A 56 -0.64 -4.49 1.22
C ILE A 56 -1.23 -4.46 2.63
N ASP A 57 -2.52 -4.19 2.72
CA ASP A 57 -3.30 -4.34 3.95
C ASP A 57 -3.48 -5.84 4.22
N ALA A 58 -2.91 -6.31 5.33
CA ALA A 58 -2.92 -7.70 5.74
C ALA A 58 -3.78 -7.92 7.01
N ASP A 59 -4.77 -7.06 7.24
CA ASP A 59 -5.79 -7.25 8.30
C ASP A 59 -6.83 -8.31 7.93
N THR A 60 -6.89 -8.72 6.66
CA THR A 60 -7.80 -9.76 6.16
C THR A 60 -7.03 -11.01 5.73
N GLU A 61 -7.76 -12.12 5.64
CA GLU A 61 -7.24 -13.37 5.05
C GLU A 61 -6.83 -13.15 3.58
N VAL A 62 -7.67 -12.45 2.81
CA VAL A 62 -7.40 -12.10 1.41
C VAL A 62 -6.13 -11.27 1.26
N GLY A 63 -5.95 -10.25 2.10
CA GLY A 63 -4.76 -9.40 2.09
C GLY A 63 -3.50 -10.15 2.49
N THR A 64 -3.60 -11.03 3.49
CA THR A 64 -2.50 -11.92 3.92
C THR A 64 -2.07 -12.85 2.79
N ASP A 65 -3.02 -13.50 2.11
CA ASP A 65 -2.70 -14.42 1.02
C ASP A 65 -2.23 -13.70 -0.25
N LEU A 66 -2.78 -12.52 -0.54
CA LEU A 66 -2.24 -11.64 -1.58
C LEU A 66 -0.77 -11.34 -1.32
N ALA A 67 -0.40 -10.94 -0.09
CA ALA A 67 0.97 -10.63 0.26
C ALA A 67 1.91 -11.84 0.13
N ARG A 68 1.44 -13.04 0.49
CA ARG A 68 2.20 -14.30 0.33
C ARG A 68 2.44 -14.63 -1.14
N LEU A 69 1.40 -14.57 -1.97
CA LEU A 69 1.50 -14.82 -3.41
C LEU A 69 2.43 -13.81 -4.08
N PHE A 70 2.26 -12.54 -3.76
CA PHE A 70 3.10 -11.47 -4.28
C PHE A 70 4.57 -11.66 -3.88
N THR A 71 4.85 -11.98 -2.61
CA THR A 71 6.20 -12.32 -2.14
C THR A 71 6.80 -13.49 -2.92
N GLY A 72 6.02 -14.55 -3.14
CA GLY A 72 6.47 -15.71 -3.92
C GLY A 72 6.81 -15.38 -5.37
N PHE A 73 6.00 -14.54 -6.02
CA PHE A 73 6.28 -14.07 -7.39
C PHE A 73 7.53 -13.20 -7.46
N LEU A 74 7.66 -12.23 -6.55
CA LEU A 74 8.85 -11.38 -6.46
C LEU A 74 10.12 -12.20 -6.21
N SER A 75 10.07 -13.17 -5.30
CA SER A 75 11.21 -14.04 -4.98
C SER A 75 11.66 -14.86 -6.19
N ARG A 76 10.71 -15.32 -7.01
CA ARG A 76 11.02 -16.08 -8.24
C ARG A 76 11.60 -15.21 -9.35
N GLU A 77 11.18 -13.95 -9.41
CA GLU A 77 11.56 -13.01 -10.46
C GLU A 77 12.89 -12.29 -10.17
N TYR A 78 13.09 -11.85 -8.92
CA TYR A 78 14.22 -11.00 -8.53
C TYR A 78 15.17 -11.62 -7.50
N GLY A 79 14.81 -12.77 -6.92
CA GLY A 79 15.56 -13.37 -5.81
C GLY A 79 15.48 -12.57 -4.51
N ASP A 80 16.24 -13.00 -3.51
CA ASP A 80 16.16 -12.48 -2.14
C ASP A 80 16.66 -11.03 -1.99
N ASP A 81 17.52 -10.56 -2.91
CA ASP A 81 18.06 -9.20 -2.91
C ASP A 81 17.19 -8.19 -3.71
N GLY A 82 16.13 -8.70 -4.36
CA GLY A 82 15.26 -7.91 -5.24
C GLY A 82 14.24 -7.03 -4.53
N PHE A 83 13.98 -7.27 -3.25
CA PHE A 83 12.98 -6.52 -2.48
C PHE A 83 13.20 -6.70 -0.97
N ARG A 84 12.67 -5.77 -0.19
CA ARG A 84 12.62 -5.89 1.27
C ARG A 84 11.18 -5.82 1.74
N VAL A 85 10.79 -6.74 2.62
CA VAL A 85 9.46 -6.72 3.28
C VAL A 85 9.62 -6.26 4.72
N SER A 86 8.76 -5.34 5.15
CA SER A 86 8.63 -4.92 6.54
C SER A 86 7.16 -4.94 6.96
N SER A 87 6.91 -5.33 8.21
CA SER A 87 5.59 -5.16 8.81
C SER A 87 5.52 -3.80 9.49
N VAL A 88 4.51 -3.01 9.13
CA VAL A 88 4.26 -1.69 9.70
C VAL A 88 2.97 -1.77 10.49
N GLU A 89 3.06 -1.62 11.81
CA GLU A 89 1.90 -1.44 12.66
C GLU A 89 1.48 0.02 12.62
N THR A 90 0.39 0.32 11.91
CA THR A 90 -0.16 1.67 11.94
C THR A 90 -1.17 1.78 13.07
N SER A 91 -0.83 2.56 14.10
CA SER A 91 -1.86 3.11 14.99
C SER A 91 -2.63 4.17 14.19
N VAL A 92 -3.89 3.91 13.87
CA VAL A 92 -4.74 4.92 13.21
C VAL A 92 -4.83 6.14 14.12
N ARG A 93 -4.06 7.19 13.81
CA ARG A 93 -4.30 8.52 14.39
C ARG A 93 -5.53 9.05 13.68
N HIS A 94 -6.61 9.24 14.43
CA HIS A 94 -7.80 9.89 13.92
C HIS A 94 -7.43 11.36 13.64
N THR A 95 -7.12 11.69 12.38
CA THR A 95 -6.93 13.08 11.97
C THR A 95 -8.31 13.73 11.87
N SER A 96 -8.86 14.15 13.00
CA SER A 96 -9.96 15.11 13.05
C SER A 96 -9.38 16.52 13.06
N GLN A 97 -9.09 17.08 11.88
CA GLN A 97 -8.95 18.52 11.72
C GLN A 97 -9.55 18.96 10.38
N PRO A 98 -10.76 19.58 10.38
CA PRO A 98 -11.20 20.36 9.25
C PRO A 98 -10.36 21.64 9.20
N SER A 99 -9.66 21.85 8.08
CA SER A 99 -9.04 23.13 7.75
C SER A 99 -10.15 24.16 7.57
N SER A 100 -10.40 24.96 8.61
CA SER A 100 -11.28 26.12 8.53
C SER A 100 -10.57 27.23 7.76
N ALA A 101 -10.88 27.35 6.47
CA ALA A 101 -10.78 28.62 5.78
C ALA A 101 -11.89 29.56 6.27
N THR A 102 -11.57 30.85 6.41
CA THR A 102 -12.45 32.04 6.32
C THR A 102 -12.44 32.98 7.53
N ASN A 103 -11.56 33.98 7.42
CA ASN A 103 -11.83 35.43 7.50
C ASN A 103 -11.94 36.14 8.88
N ARG A 104 -11.08 37.16 9.06
CA ARG A 104 -11.49 38.50 9.50
C ARG A 104 -10.53 39.57 8.99
N GLN A 105 -11.00 40.39 8.06
CA GLN A 105 -10.57 41.79 7.91
C GLN A 105 -10.85 42.56 9.22
N ALA A 106 -9.91 43.42 9.64
CA ALA A 106 -10.18 44.76 10.19
C ALA A 106 -8.88 45.51 10.57
N SER A 107 -8.65 46.63 9.88
CA SER A 107 -8.17 47.94 10.37
C SER A 107 -6.92 48.08 11.24
N THR A 108 -5.93 48.86 10.74
CA THR A 108 -5.06 49.86 11.43
C THR A 108 -4.25 50.49 10.26
N PHE A 109 -4.49 51.67 9.67
CA PHE A 109 -4.58 53.08 10.11
C PHE A 109 -3.60 53.51 11.22
N CYS A 110 -2.73 54.49 10.89
CA CYS A 110 -1.58 55.10 11.60
C CYS A 110 -0.25 54.34 11.40
N ASP A 111 0.84 54.90 10.87
CA ASP A 111 1.30 56.28 10.62
C ASP A 111 1.97 56.43 9.24
#